data_AF-A0A9E5LJE1-F1
#
_entry.id   AF-A0A9E5LJE1-F1
#
_cell.length_a   1.000
_cell.length_b   1.000
_cell.length_c   1.000
_cell.angle_alpha   90.00
_cell.angle_beta   90.00
_cell.angle_gamma   90.00
#
_symmetry.space_group_name_H-M   'P 1'
#
loop_
_entity.id
_entity.type
_entity.pdbx_description
1 polymer ?
#
loop_
_entity_poly.entity_id
_entity_poly.type
_entity_poly.pdbx_seq_one_letter_code
_entity_poly.pdbx_strand_id
1 'polypeptide(L)'
;MLPKDQDLQAQVRFDHPDVTLAMQTAKLEYELVEELGIRGHIEMEEKTATVVVQLSKGHVLYIRPSHIGFRGYAEWYSFSLHQNQNGDGTHIHESLMGVCTVGDLKSSIGEEPLIFTAQAPNLSQLIGHALGMVFYFTGKRLLPKQFDLKKGRR
;
A
#
# COMPACT_ATOMS: atom_id res chain seq x y z
N MET A 1 9.81 9.70 -28.87
CA MET A 1 8.41 9.23 -28.95
C MET A 1 8.28 8.13 -27.91
N LEU A 2 7.46 8.35 -26.88
CA LEU A 2 7.13 7.29 -25.93
C LEU A 2 6.13 6.33 -26.61
N PRO A 3 6.17 5.02 -26.32
CA PRO A 3 5.20 4.04 -26.82
C PRO A 3 3.75 4.50 -26.58
N LYS A 4 2.89 4.38 -27.61
CA LYS A 4 1.52 4.94 -27.64
C LYS A 4 0.61 4.54 -26.46
N ASP A 5 0.84 3.39 -25.84
CA ASP A 5 0.04 2.92 -24.70
C ASP A 5 0.49 3.53 -23.36
N GLN A 6 1.75 3.99 -23.28
CA GLN A 6 2.30 4.65 -22.10
C GLN A 6 1.84 6.11 -21.98
N ASP A 7 1.54 6.74 -23.12
CA ASP A 7 0.92 8.07 -23.16
C ASP A 7 -0.44 8.02 -22.46
N LEU A 8 -1.27 7.00 -22.67
CA LEU A 8 -2.62 6.99 -22.12
C LEU A 8 -2.65 6.86 -20.59
N GLN A 9 -1.86 5.97 -19.99
CA GLN A 9 -1.86 5.82 -18.52
C GLN A 9 -1.26 7.04 -17.81
N ALA A 10 -0.16 7.60 -18.34
CA ALA A 10 0.42 8.82 -17.80
C ALA A 10 -0.52 10.02 -18.00
N GLN A 11 -1.19 10.11 -19.16
CA GLN A 11 -2.16 11.15 -19.47
C GLN A 11 -3.39 11.08 -18.57
N VAL A 12 -3.95 9.89 -18.33
CA VAL A 12 -5.07 9.70 -17.39
C VAL A 12 -4.66 10.11 -15.97
N ARG A 13 -3.46 9.76 -15.52
CA ARG A 13 -2.94 10.18 -14.21
C ARG A 13 -2.79 11.69 -14.09
N PHE A 14 -2.40 12.34 -15.18
CA PHE A 14 -2.22 13.79 -15.23
C PHE A 14 -3.55 14.55 -15.32
N ASP A 15 -4.48 14.08 -16.16
CA ASP A 15 -5.77 14.72 -16.43
C ASP A 15 -6.80 14.45 -15.33
N HIS A 16 -6.79 13.22 -14.79
CA HIS A 16 -7.76 12.70 -13.81
C HIS A 16 -7.04 12.01 -12.62
N PRO A 17 -6.23 12.75 -11.84
CA PRO A 17 -5.48 12.19 -10.71
C PRO A 17 -6.38 11.69 -9.56
N ASP A 18 -7.55 12.30 -9.39
CA ASP A 18 -8.59 11.89 -8.44
C ASP A 18 -9.16 10.50 -8.78
N VAL A 19 -9.50 10.29 -10.06
CA VAL A 19 -10.00 9.00 -10.56
C VAL A 19 -8.91 7.94 -10.43
N THR A 20 -7.66 8.29 -10.73
CA THR A 20 -6.52 7.39 -10.57
C THR A 20 -6.39 6.92 -9.12
N LEU A 21 -6.40 7.84 -8.15
CA LEU A 21 -6.31 7.50 -6.74
C LEU A 21 -7.49 6.62 -6.30
N ALA A 22 -8.71 6.94 -6.73
CA ALA A 22 -9.90 6.15 -6.42
C ALA A 22 -9.79 4.71 -6.97
N MET A 23 -9.34 4.55 -8.22
CA MET A 23 -9.17 3.23 -8.83
C MET A 23 -8.08 2.40 -8.15
N GLN A 24 -6.93 3.01 -7.85
CA GLN A 24 -5.84 2.34 -7.13
C GLN A 24 -6.29 1.91 -5.73
N THR A 25 -7.05 2.77 -5.05
CA THR A 25 -7.58 2.50 -3.72
C THR A 25 -8.60 1.36 -3.76
N ALA A 26 -9.54 1.36 -4.70
CA ALA A 26 -10.50 0.27 -4.86
C ALA A 26 -9.82 -1.08 -5.14
N LYS A 27 -8.74 -1.08 -5.93
CA LYS A 27 -7.91 -2.29 -6.18
C LYS A 27 -7.29 -2.80 -4.87
N LEU A 28 -6.73 -1.91 -4.06
CA LEU A 28 -6.14 -2.29 -2.77
C LEU A 28 -7.18 -2.78 -1.76
N GLU A 29 -8.38 -2.18 -1.75
CA GLU A 29 -9.47 -2.61 -0.88
C GLU A 29 -9.92 -4.04 -1.22
N TYR A 30 -10.07 -4.33 -2.51
CA TYR A 30 -10.35 -5.67 -3.02
C TYR A 30 -9.24 -6.67 -2.64
N GLU A 31 -7.97 -6.32 -2.86
CA GLU A 31 -6.84 -7.19 -2.46
C GLU A 31 -6.86 -7.46 -0.95
N LEU A 32 -7.10 -6.44 -0.12
CA LEU A 32 -7.12 -6.57 1.34
C LEU A 32 -8.22 -7.50 1.84
N VAL A 33 -9.45 -7.29 1.38
CA VAL A 33 -10.66 -7.92 1.93
C VAL A 33 -10.96 -9.24 1.22
N GLU A 34 -11.00 -9.22 -0.12
CA GLU A 34 -11.46 -10.36 -0.92
C GLU A 34 -10.34 -11.36 -1.20
N GLU A 35 -9.13 -10.90 -1.52
CA GLU A 35 -8.01 -11.80 -1.84
C GLU A 35 -7.27 -12.29 -0.59
N LEU A 36 -6.96 -11.38 0.33
CA LEU A 36 -6.17 -11.71 1.54
C LEU A 36 -7.03 -12.12 2.73
N GLY A 37 -8.33 -11.81 2.72
CA GLY A 37 -9.22 -12.09 3.84
C GLY A 37 -8.79 -11.39 5.13
N ILE A 38 -8.10 -10.25 5.03
CA ILE A 38 -7.58 -9.49 6.17
C ILE A 38 -8.64 -8.49 6.61
N ARG A 39 -8.92 -8.46 7.91
CA ARG A 39 -9.79 -7.47 8.51
C ARG A 39 -9.11 -6.11 8.48
N GLY A 40 -9.68 -5.22 7.67
CA GLY A 40 -9.25 -3.85 7.52
C GLY A 40 -10.21 -3.09 6.61
N HIS A 41 -9.87 -1.85 6.32
CA HIS A 41 -10.59 -0.99 5.39
C HIS A 41 -9.63 0.07 4.85
N ILE A 42 -10.07 0.83 3.86
CA ILE A 42 -9.32 2.00 3.39
C ILE A 42 -10.08 3.26 3.74
N GLU A 43 -9.39 4.20 4.37
CA GLU A 43 -9.92 5.54 4.68
C GLU A 43 -9.48 6.50 3.57
N MET A 44 -10.45 7.00 2.82
CA MET A 44 -10.23 8.00 1.78
C MET A 44 -10.25 9.41 2.38
N GLU A 45 -9.23 10.20 2.03
CA GLU A 45 -9.14 11.64 2.26
C GLU A 45 -9.13 12.34 0.88
N GLU A 46 -9.38 13.65 0.81
CA GLU A 46 -9.57 14.38 -0.46
C GLU A 46 -8.51 14.06 -1.53
N LYS A 47 -7.24 13.98 -1.11
CA LYS A 47 -6.09 13.79 -2.01
C LYS A 47 -5.20 12.61 -1.62
N THR A 48 -5.65 11.74 -0.74
CA THR A 48 -4.83 10.61 -0.26
C THR A 48 -5.73 9.53 0.33
N ALA A 49 -5.14 8.40 0.71
CA ALA A 49 -5.85 7.28 1.28
C ALA A 49 -4.98 6.58 2.32
N THR A 50 -5.59 5.92 3.30
CA THR A 50 -4.89 5.14 4.32
C THR A 50 -5.45 3.74 4.37
N VAL A 51 -4.63 2.73 4.10
CA VAL A 51 -5.00 1.33 4.37
C VAL A 51 -4.87 1.10 5.87
N VAL A 52 -5.96 0.67 6.49
CA VAL A 52 -6.06 0.40 7.92
C VAL A 52 -6.18 -1.11 8.14
N VAL A 53 -5.12 -1.73 8.66
CA VAL A 53 -5.05 -3.17 8.90
C VAL A 53 -5.16 -3.47 10.39
N GLN A 54 -6.16 -4.25 10.77
CA GLN A 54 -6.33 -4.68 12.16
C GLN A 54 -5.35 -5.79 12.48
N LEU A 55 -4.53 -5.60 13.53
CA LEU A 55 -3.55 -6.57 13.97
C LEU A 55 -3.98 -7.27 15.27
N SER A 56 -3.26 -8.34 15.61
CA SER A 56 -3.37 -9.02 16.89
C SER A 56 -3.05 -8.09 18.07
N LYS A 57 -3.54 -8.45 19.27
CA LYS A 57 -3.31 -7.70 20.53
C LYS A 57 -3.83 -6.26 20.53
N GLY A 58 -4.76 -5.92 19.64
CA GLY A 58 -5.40 -4.61 19.60
C GLY A 58 -4.63 -3.55 18.81
N HIS A 59 -3.49 -3.89 18.20
CA HIS A 59 -2.72 -2.96 17.38
C HIS A 59 -3.36 -2.75 16.01
N VAL A 60 -2.98 -1.64 15.37
CA VAL A 60 -3.42 -1.28 14.02
C VAL A 60 -2.20 -0.85 13.21
N LEU A 61 -2.07 -1.40 11.99
CA LEU A 61 -1.10 -0.94 11.00
C LEU A 61 -1.81 0.00 10.03
N TYR A 62 -1.29 1.21 9.93
CA TYR A 62 -1.68 2.22 8.96
C TYR A 62 -0.63 2.24 7.85
N ILE A 63 -1.06 2.16 6.60
CA ILE A 63 -0.19 2.32 5.44
C ILE A 63 -0.75 3.48 4.63
N ARG A 64 0.06 4.50 4.37
CA ARG A 64 -0.28 5.64 3.50
C ARG A 64 0.63 5.64 2.29
N PRO A 65 0.20 6.11 1.10
CA PRO A 65 1.11 6.27 -0.02
C PRO A 65 2.27 7.19 0.37
N SER A 66 3.49 6.82 -0.01
CA SER A 66 4.68 7.65 0.27
C SER A 66 4.82 8.85 -0.67
N HIS A 67 4.23 8.77 -1.87
CA HIS A 67 4.43 9.73 -2.94
C HIS A 67 3.20 10.59 -3.19
N ILE A 68 3.47 11.86 -3.50
CA ILE A 68 2.51 12.81 -4.02
C ILE A 68 2.69 12.83 -5.54
N GLY A 69 1.66 12.45 -6.27
CA GLY A 69 1.57 12.56 -7.72
C GLY A 69 1.00 13.89 -8.19
N PHE A 70 0.30 13.88 -9.32
CA PHE A 70 -0.17 15.09 -9.98
C PHE A 70 -1.24 15.84 -9.17
N ARG A 71 -1.19 17.18 -9.24
CA ARG A 71 -2.15 18.10 -8.59
C ARG A 71 -2.30 17.91 -7.07
N GLY A 72 -1.30 17.28 -6.44
CA GLY A 72 -1.26 17.00 -5.01
C GLY A 72 -1.96 15.72 -4.59
N TYR A 73 -2.48 14.91 -5.52
CA TYR A 73 -3.07 13.61 -5.21
C TYR A 73 -1.96 12.58 -4.96
N ALA A 74 -2.12 11.77 -3.92
CA ALA A 74 -1.21 10.70 -3.61
C ALA A 74 -1.28 9.57 -4.64
N GLU A 75 -0.20 8.81 -4.77
CA GLU A 75 -0.15 7.65 -5.66
C GLU A 75 0.39 6.43 -4.92
N TRP A 76 -0.35 5.33 -5.00
CA TRP A 76 0.02 4.07 -4.35
C TRP A 76 1.17 3.38 -5.07
N TYR A 77 1.20 3.46 -6.41
CA TYR A 77 2.11 2.73 -7.27
C TYR A 77 3.16 3.66 -7.88
N SER A 78 4.44 3.30 -7.71
CA SER A 78 5.53 3.86 -8.50
C SER A 78 5.72 3.05 -9.78
N PHE A 79 5.99 3.74 -10.88
CA PHE A 79 6.20 3.14 -12.19
C PHE A 79 7.63 3.42 -12.65
N SER A 80 8.46 2.38 -12.71
CA SER A 80 9.83 2.48 -13.22
C SER A 80 9.91 1.85 -14.60
N LEU A 81 10.39 2.62 -15.59
CA LEU A 81 10.75 2.07 -16.90
C LEU A 81 12.10 1.37 -16.79
N HIS A 82 12.09 0.06 -16.97
CA HIS A 82 13.32 -0.67 -17.25
C HIS A 82 13.39 -0.94 -18.75
N GLN A 83 14.38 -0.35 -19.42
CA GLN A 83 14.80 -0.80 -20.74
C GLN A 83 15.62 -2.06 -20.55
N ASN A 84 15.21 -3.17 -21.19
CA ASN A 84 16.06 -4.36 -21.24
C ASN A 84 17.40 -4.00 -21.90
N GLN A 85 18.50 -4.52 -21.35
CA GLN A 85 19.86 -4.29 -21.87
C GLN A 85 20.02 -4.70 -23.35
N ASN A 86 19.08 -5.50 -23.88
CA ASN A 86 19.04 -5.97 -25.27
C ASN A 86 18.10 -5.16 -26.18
N GLY A 87 17.48 -4.07 -25.71
CA GLY A 87 16.66 -3.18 -26.54
C GLY A 87 15.24 -3.66 -26.92
N ASP A 88 14.90 -4.93 -26.67
CA ASP A 88 13.66 -5.55 -27.16
C ASP A 88 12.42 -5.40 -26.26
N GLY A 89 12.46 -4.55 -25.24
CA GLY A 89 11.26 -4.35 -24.41
C GLY A 89 11.41 -3.31 -23.31
N THR A 90 10.32 -2.57 -23.09
CA THR A 90 10.13 -1.75 -21.89
C THR A 90 9.25 -2.53 -20.92
N HIS A 91 9.78 -2.91 -19.76
CA HIS A 91 8.98 -3.48 -18.69
C HIS A 91 8.60 -2.38 -17.71
N ILE A 92 7.30 -2.24 -17.47
CA ILE A 92 6.77 -1.39 -16.41
C ILE A 92 6.84 -2.21 -15.11
N HIS A 93 7.71 -1.78 -14.21
CA HIS A 93 7.73 -2.32 -12.86
C HIS A 93 6.83 -1.45 -11.99
N GLU A 94 5.65 -1.98 -11.66
CA GLU A 94 4.76 -1.42 -10.64
C GLU A 94 5.22 -1.91 -9.27
N SER A 95 5.38 -0.98 -8.33
CA SER A 95 5.55 -1.33 -6.93
C SER A 95 4.77 -0.39 -6.04
N LEU A 96 4.14 -0.95 -5.01
CA LEU A 96 3.55 -0.20 -3.93
C LEU A 96 4.65 0.37 -3.03
N MET A 97 4.53 1.65 -2.71
CA MET A 97 5.38 2.28 -1.71
C MET A 97 4.50 2.97 -0.68
N GLY A 98 4.70 2.61 0.59
CA GLY A 98 3.88 3.09 1.68
C GLY A 98 4.69 3.52 2.89
N VAL A 99 4.27 4.61 3.52
CA VAL A 99 4.67 4.94 4.89
C VAL A 99 3.81 4.12 5.83
N CYS A 100 4.45 3.20 6.55
CA CYS A 100 3.85 2.31 7.51
C CYS A 100 3.97 2.91 8.91
N THR A 101 2.85 3.05 9.59
CA THR A 101 2.78 3.48 11.00
C THR A 101 2.03 2.43 11.78
N VAL A 102 2.56 1.99 12.92
CA VAL A 102 1.83 1.04 13.78
C VAL A 102 1.42 1.73 15.08
N GLY A 103 0.11 1.81 15.28
CA GLY A 103 -0.51 2.42 16.46
C GLY A 103 -0.30 1.61 17.74
N ASP A 104 -0.25 2.32 18.86
CA ASP A 104 -0.16 1.77 20.23
C ASP A 104 1.08 0.89 20.50
N LEU A 105 2.13 1.02 19.68
CA LEU A 105 3.43 0.42 19.96
C LEU A 105 4.32 1.42 20.68
N LYS A 106 4.60 1.16 21.97
CA LYS A 106 5.77 1.76 22.63
C LYS A 106 7.03 1.25 21.95
N SER A 107 7.83 2.16 21.39
CA SER A 107 9.15 1.82 20.86
C SER A 107 10.13 1.63 22.04
N SER A 108 11.26 0.96 21.80
CA SER A 108 12.34 0.87 22.79
C SER A 108 13.04 2.22 23.04
N ILE A 109 12.73 3.24 22.23
CA ILE A 109 13.35 4.57 22.22
C ILE A 109 12.40 5.64 22.82
N GLY A 110 11.13 5.30 23.10
CA GLY A 110 10.14 6.21 23.70
C GLY A 110 8.69 5.81 23.43
N GLU A 111 7.75 6.70 23.76
CA GLU A 111 6.31 6.51 23.48
C GLU A 111 5.90 6.88 22.04
N GLU A 112 6.87 6.99 21.13
CA GLU A 112 6.59 7.34 19.74
C GLU A 112 6.17 6.12 18.92
N PRO A 113 5.20 6.28 18.00
CA PRO A 113 4.78 5.22 17.10
C PRO A 113 5.94 4.80 16.19
N LEU A 114 6.01 3.51 15.86
CA LEU A 114 6.99 3.01 14.89
C LEU A 114 6.55 3.41 13.48
N ILE A 115 7.34 4.27 12.83
CA ILE A 115 7.10 4.79 11.47
C ILE A 115 8.28 4.41 10.57
N PHE A 116 8.00 3.86 9.40
CA PHE A 116 9.02 3.55 8.38
C PHE A 116 8.39 3.45 6.99
N THR A 117 9.20 3.61 5.95
CA THR A 117 8.76 3.40 4.56
C THR A 117 9.05 1.96 4.15
N ALA A 118 8.09 1.32 3.49
CA ALA A 118 8.26 0.01 2.85
C ALA A 118 7.88 0.09 1.38
N GLN A 119 8.55 -0.71 0.56
CA GLN A 119 8.24 -0.90 -0.84
C GLN A 119 8.05 -2.39 -1.10
N ALA A 120 7.02 -2.74 -1.88
CA ALA A 120 6.75 -4.11 -2.28
C ALA A 120 5.95 -4.18 -3.59
N PRO A 121 6.02 -5.30 -4.33
CA PRO A 121 5.22 -5.53 -5.54
C PRO A 121 3.70 -5.47 -5.35
N ASN A 122 3.19 -5.84 -4.16
CA ASN A 122 1.76 -5.92 -3.88
C ASN A 122 1.47 -5.74 -2.37
N LEU A 123 0.19 -5.63 -2.01
CA LEU A 123 -0.23 -5.27 -0.65
C LEU A 123 0.13 -6.37 0.34
N SER A 124 -0.02 -7.63 -0.05
CA SER A 124 0.36 -8.79 0.77
C SER A 124 1.83 -8.73 1.21
N GLN A 125 2.74 -8.51 0.25
CA GLN A 125 4.17 -8.40 0.52
C GLN A 125 4.50 -7.12 1.29
N LEU A 126 3.78 -6.02 1.05
CA LEU A 126 3.96 -4.77 1.80
C LEU A 126 3.61 -4.94 3.28
N ILE A 127 2.47 -5.58 3.57
CA ILE A 127 2.05 -5.92 4.94
C ILE A 127 3.07 -6.88 5.58
N GLY A 128 3.51 -7.91 4.85
CA GLY A 128 4.51 -8.86 5.33
C GLY A 128 5.83 -8.17 5.71
N HIS A 129 6.33 -7.27 4.85
CA HIS A 129 7.51 -6.47 5.11
C HIS A 129 7.30 -5.58 6.34
N ALA A 130 6.16 -4.89 6.43
CA ALA A 130 5.85 -4.04 7.58
C ALA A 130 5.86 -4.81 8.91
N LEU A 131 5.25 -6.00 8.95
CA LEU A 131 5.26 -6.84 10.15
C LEU A 131 6.65 -7.38 10.49
N GLY A 132 7.47 -7.68 9.48
CA GLY A 132 8.88 -8.04 9.66
C GLY A 132 9.67 -6.91 10.33
N MET A 133 9.47 -5.67 9.89
CA MET A 133 10.09 -4.48 10.48
C MET A 133 9.63 -4.25 11.91
N VAL A 134 8.32 -4.39 12.18
CA VAL A 134 7.79 -4.33 13.55
C VAL A 134 8.48 -5.34 14.46
N PHE A 135 8.58 -6.59 14.02
CA PHE A 135 9.24 -7.63 14.79
C PHE A 135 10.73 -7.32 15.02
N TYR A 136 11.43 -6.85 13.99
CA TYR A 136 12.83 -6.47 14.07
C TYR A 136 13.09 -5.39 15.12
N PHE A 137 12.31 -4.31 15.14
CA PHE A 137 12.53 -3.18 16.05
C PHE A 137 11.97 -3.38 17.45
N THR A 138 10.89 -4.16 17.61
CA THR A 138 10.17 -4.25 18.88
C THR A 138 10.21 -5.64 19.53
N GLY A 139 10.66 -6.67 18.81
CA GLY A 139 10.54 -8.08 19.21
C GLY A 139 9.10 -8.60 19.24
N LYS A 140 8.09 -7.78 18.94
CA LYS A 140 6.68 -8.17 19.01
C LYS A 140 6.25 -8.80 17.70
N ARG A 141 5.82 -10.06 17.78
CA ARG A 141 5.17 -10.74 16.67
C ARG A 141 3.69 -10.35 16.60
N LEU A 142 3.36 -9.48 15.66
CA LEU A 142 1.99 -9.10 15.32
C LEU A 142 1.54 -9.85 14.06
N LEU A 143 0.24 -10.11 13.96
CA LEU A 143 -0.36 -10.82 12.82
C LEU A 143 -1.62 -10.07 12.37
N PRO A 144 -1.93 -10.01 11.07
CA PRO A 144 -3.20 -9.47 10.59
C PRO A 144 -4.36 -10.31 11.14
N LYS A 145 -5.42 -9.67 11.60
CA LYS A 145 -6.67 -10.35 11.92
C LYS A 145 -7.32 -10.79 10.62
N GLN A 146 -7.70 -12.04 10.50
CA GLN A 146 -8.45 -12.53 9.35
C GLN A 146 -9.96 -12.43 9.60
N PHE A 147 -10.73 -12.35 8.52
CA PHE A 147 -12.17 -12.61 8.60
C PHE A 147 -12.40 -14.07 9.01
N ASP A 148 -13.31 -14.27 9.94
CA ASP A 148 -13.77 -15.61 10.30
C ASP A 148 -14.74 -16.07 9.19
N LEU A 149 -14.18 -16.59 8.09
CA LEU A 149 -14.93 -17.02 6.89
C LEU A 149 -16.04 -18.04 7.20
N LYS A 150 -16.05 -18.64 8.40
CA LYS A 150 -17.08 -19.56 8.88
C LYS A 150 -18.38 -18.88 9.35
N LYS A 151 -18.47 -17.55 9.41
CA LYS A 151 -19.68 -16.84 9.89
C LYS A 151 -20.40 -15.99 8.84
N GLY A 152 -19.94 -15.97 7.59
CA GLY A 152 -20.38 -15.00 6.57
C GLY A 152 -21.21 -15.56 5.39
N ARG A 153 -21.75 -16.78 5.47
CA ARG A 153 -22.78 -17.24 4.52
C ARG A 153 -24.10 -17.45 5.27
N ARG A 154 -24.87 -16.39 5.40
CA ARG A 154 -26.30 -16.43 5.67
C ARG A 154 -27.01 -15.56 4.65
#